data_AF-A0A2W6A6P3-F1
#
_entry.id   AF-A0A2W6A6P3-F1
#
_cell.length_a   1.000
_cell.length_b   1.000
_cell.length_c   1.000
_cell.angle_alpha   90.00
_cell.angle_beta   90.00
_cell.angle_gamma   90.00
#
_symmetry.space_group_name_H-M   'P 1'
#
loop_
_entity.id
_entity.type
_entity.pdbx_description
1 polymer ?
#
loop_
_entity_poly.entity_id
_entity_poly.type
_entity_poly.pdbx_seq_one_letter_code
_entity_poly.pdbx_strand_id
1 'polypeptide(L)'
;MASSHGASRHRCLRRSAASLLRGCPRPISAPLGWAMTQSNLGNALRVLGERESGTARLEEAVAAHREALNENTRARVPLRWALAQMNLGNALATLGAREGGTGKLEEAVLAYREALKENTRERLPLQWAMIQENLALVYRAFFGKDSQPRHLDDALEAVDGVLEEFRKANAAFYIDKAERQRKNIAAAKRKL
;
A
#
# COMPACT_ATOMS: atom_id res chain seq x y z
N MET A 1 -41.18 -29.88 32.92
CA MET A 1 -40.78 -28.46 32.84
C MET A 1 -39.30 -28.42 32.51
N ALA A 2 -38.95 -28.29 31.23
CA ALA A 2 -37.57 -28.34 30.75
C ALA A 2 -36.99 -26.93 30.62
N SER A 3 -35.88 -26.70 31.30
CA SER A 3 -35.17 -25.43 31.40
C SER A 3 -34.54 -24.99 30.08
N SER A 4 -34.99 -23.86 29.53
CA SER A 4 -34.38 -23.17 28.38
C SER A 4 -33.57 -21.93 28.84
N HIS A 5 -32.40 -22.14 29.43
CA HIS A 5 -31.48 -21.04 29.78
C HIS A 5 -30.06 -21.29 29.26
N GLY A 6 -29.96 -21.68 27.97
CA GLY A 6 -28.67 -22.07 27.35
C GLY A 6 -28.26 -21.31 26.08
N ALA A 7 -29.00 -20.28 25.63
CA ALA A 7 -28.84 -19.78 24.26
C ALA A 7 -28.46 -18.29 24.09
N SER A 8 -28.06 -17.59 25.16
CA SER A 8 -27.78 -16.14 25.08
C SER A 8 -26.31 -15.73 25.29
N ARG A 9 -25.38 -16.66 25.54
CA ARG A 9 -23.98 -16.32 25.89
C ARG A 9 -22.96 -16.36 24.75
N HIS A 10 -23.31 -16.80 23.55
CA HIS A 10 -22.33 -16.99 22.46
C HIS A 10 -22.29 -15.88 21.39
N ARG A 11 -22.95 -14.73 21.61
CA ARG A 11 -23.05 -13.65 20.60
C ARG A 11 -22.24 -12.39 20.95
N CYS A 12 -21.11 -12.52 21.66
CA CYS A 12 -20.30 -11.37 22.10
C CYS A 12 -18.79 -11.45 21.76
N LEU A 13 -18.38 -12.23 20.76
CA LEU A 13 -16.96 -12.31 20.35
C LEU A 13 -16.80 -12.34 18.83
N ARG A 14 -17.10 -11.23 18.17
CA ARG A 14 -16.61 -10.91 16.81
C ARG A 14 -16.25 -9.42 16.67
N ARG A 15 -15.60 -8.84 17.69
CA ARG A 15 -14.87 -7.59 17.48
C ARG A 15 -13.44 -7.97 17.11
N SER A 16 -13.06 -7.78 15.86
CA SER A 16 -11.66 -7.90 15.43
C SER A 16 -10.79 -7.00 16.32
N ALA A 17 -9.55 -7.41 16.63
CA ALA A 17 -8.60 -6.57 17.36
C ALA A 17 -8.45 -5.15 16.75
N ALA A 18 -8.72 -5.01 15.45
CA ALA A 18 -8.79 -3.75 14.72
C ALA A 18 -9.94 -2.81 15.16
N SER A 19 -11.05 -3.33 15.66
CA SER A 19 -12.13 -2.54 16.24
C SER A 19 -11.77 -1.98 17.63
N LEU A 20 -10.88 -2.66 18.35
CA LEU A 20 -10.42 -2.21 19.68
C LEU A 20 -9.47 -1.02 19.55
N LEU A 21 -8.55 -1.05 18.58
CA LEU A 21 -7.61 0.07 18.34
C LEU A 21 -8.24 1.30 17.69
N ARG A 22 -9.39 1.16 17.01
CA ARG A 22 -10.20 2.29 16.51
C ARG A 22 -10.84 3.12 17.63
N GLY A 23 -11.05 2.54 18.81
CA GLY A 23 -11.70 3.19 19.95
C GLY A 23 -10.76 3.54 21.11
N CYS A 24 -9.48 3.14 21.05
CA CYS A 24 -8.51 3.52 22.07
C CYS A 24 -8.13 5.00 21.91
N PRO A 25 -8.32 5.84 22.94
CA PRO A 25 -7.94 7.25 22.86
C PRO A 25 -6.45 7.38 22.60
N ARG A 26 -6.11 8.31 21.70
CA ARG A 26 -4.73 8.65 21.30
C ARG A 26 -3.92 9.05 22.55
N PRO A 27 -2.87 8.32 22.94
CA PRO A 27 -2.14 8.60 24.17
C PRO A 27 -1.24 9.82 24.00
N ILE A 28 -1.47 10.85 24.84
CA ILE A 28 -0.74 12.13 24.82
C ILE A 28 0.76 11.93 25.13
N SER A 29 1.10 10.92 25.95
CA SER A 29 2.46 10.68 26.45
C SER A 29 3.38 9.91 25.50
N ALA A 30 2.84 9.25 24.46
CA ALA A 30 3.65 8.42 23.54
C ALA A 30 3.14 8.44 22.08
N PRO A 31 3.01 9.63 21.46
CA PRO A 31 2.44 9.78 20.12
C PRO A 31 3.13 8.91 19.05
N LEU A 32 4.47 8.88 19.04
CA LEU A 32 5.23 8.09 18.06
C LEU A 32 5.15 6.58 18.30
N GLY A 33 5.02 6.16 19.56
CA GLY A 33 4.81 4.75 19.90
C GLY A 33 3.44 4.26 19.43
N TRP A 34 2.42 5.09 19.61
CA TRP A 34 1.08 4.81 19.08
C TRP A 34 1.05 4.77 17.55
N ALA A 35 1.73 5.71 16.87
CA ALA A 35 1.85 5.74 15.42
C ALA A 35 2.50 4.47 14.86
N MET A 36 3.48 3.92 15.57
CA MET A 36 4.12 2.65 15.22
C MET A 36 3.14 1.48 15.34
N THR A 37 2.36 1.43 16.42
CA THR A 37 1.30 0.43 16.60
C THR A 37 0.27 0.51 15.47
N GLN A 38 -0.17 1.71 15.09
CA GLN A 38 -1.09 1.91 13.97
C GLN A 38 -0.47 1.47 12.63
N SER A 39 0.81 1.77 12.40
CA SER A 39 1.52 1.31 11.19
C SER A 39 1.58 -0.22 11.10
N ASN A 40 1.85 -0.89 12.23
CA ASN A 40 1.91 -2.35 12.30
C ASN A 40 0.52 -2.98 12.14
N LEU A 41 -0.51 -2.38 12.74
CA LEU A 41 -1.90 -2.77 12.53
C LEU A 41 -2.28 -2.66 11.05
N GLY A 42 -1.97 -1.53 10.41
CA GLY A 42 -2.25 -1.30 9.00
C GLY A 42 -1.59 -2.35 8.11
N ASN A 43 -0.32 -2.69 8.38
CA ASN A 43 0.38 -3.75 7.66
C ASN A 43 -0.28 -5.13 7.82
N ALA A 44 -0.65 -5.51 9.04
CA ALA A 44 -1.32 -6.78 9.29
C ALA A 44 -2.69 -6.86 8.61
N LEU A 45 -3.45 -5.75 8.66
CA LEU A 45 -4.75 -5.63 8.01
C LEU A 45 -4.65 -5.69 6.49
N ARG A 46 -3.64 -5.04 5.90
CA ARG A 46 -3.38 -5.11 4.46
C ARG A 46 -3.12 -6.55 4.02
N VAL A 47 -2.24 -7.26 4.70
CA VAL A 47 -1.90 -8.66 4.37
C VAL A 47 -3.12 -9.58 4.50
N LEU A 48 -3.98 -9.35 5.49
CA LEU A 48 -5.25 -10.09 5.61
C LEU A 48 -6.21 -9.73 4.49
N GLY A 49 -6.39 -8.43 4.21
CA GLY A 49 -7.24 -7.93 3.16
C GLY A 49 -6.84 -8.44 1.78
N GLU A 50 -5.55 -8.52 1.48
CA GLU A 50 -5.01 -9.11 0.24
C GLU A 50 -5.47 -10.54 -0.01
N ARG A 51 -5.71 -11.33 1.05
CA ARG A 51 -6.18 -12.72 0.97
C ARG A 51 -7.70 -12.85 0.92
N GLU A 52 -8.42 -11.82 1.36
CA GLU A 52 -9.88 -11.76 1.33
C GLU A 52 -10.37 -11.21 -0.02
N SER A 53 -11.61 -11.51 -0.42
CA SER A 53 -12.24 -10.92 -1.60
C SER A 53 -12.84 -9.53 -1.33
N GLY A 54 -13.26 -9.27 -0.08
CA GLY A 54 -13.84 -7.99 0.34
C GLY A 54 -12.81 -6.87 0.55
N THR A 55 -13.31 -5.65 0.74
CA THR A 55 -12.48 -4.44 0.89
C THR A 55 -12.30 -3.99 2.34
N ALA A 56 -13.14 -4.46 3.26
CA ALA A 56 -13.21 -3.96 4.65
C ALA A 56 -11.85 -3.93 5.37
N ARG A 57 -11.04 -5.00 5.26
CA ARG A 57 -9.70 -5.03 5.90
C ARG A 57 -8.71 -4.06 5.25
N LEU A 58 -8.82 -3.82 3.95
CA LEU A 58 -7.98 -2.85 3.24
C LEU A 58 -8.38 -1.41 3.63
N GLU A 59 -9.67 -1.13 3.76
CA GLU A 59 -10.17 0.15 4.27
C GLU A 59 -9.68 0.41 5.70
N GLU A 60 -9.71 -0.60 6.56
CA GLU A 60 -9.15 -0.51 7.92
C GLU A 60 -7.63 -0.28 7.90
N ALA A 61 -6.91 -0.92 6.96
CA ALA A 61 -5.47 -0.70 6.80
C ALA A 61 -5.16 0.75 6.39
N VAL A 62 -5.93 1.31 5.44
CA VAL A 62 -5.83 2.70 5.02
C VAL A 62 -6.06 3.65 6.20
N ALA A 63 -7.11 3.42 7.00
CA ALA A 63 -7.39 4.22 8.18
C ALA A 63 -6.23 4.19 9.20
N ALA A 64 -5.69 3.00 9.51
CA ALA A 64 -4.58 2.85 10.44
C ALA A 64 -3.31 3.55 9.93
N HIS A 65 -2.98 3.46 8.65
CA HIS A 65 -1.82 4.16 8.09
C HIS A 65 -2.00 5.69 8.10
N ARG A 66 -3.20 6.21 7.84
CA ARG A 66 -3.50 7.65 7.97
C ARG A 66 -3.36 8.14 9.41
N GLU A 67 -3.84 7.36 10.38
CA GLU A 67 -3.63 7.68 11.79
C GLU A 67 -2.14 7.69 12.17
N ALA A 68 -1.34 6.75 11.67
CA ALA A 68 0.10 6.79 11.85
C ALA A 68 0.74 8.04 11.24
N LEU A 69 0.29 8.48 10.06
CA LEU A 69 0.79 9.68 9.38
C LEU A 69 0.40 10.99 10.09
N ASN A 70 -0.68 11.01 10.86
CA ASN A 70 -1.02 12.16 11.71
C ASN A 70 0.04 12.42 12.78
N GLU A 71 0.79 11.41 13.22
CA GLU A 71 1.85 11.54 14.21
C GLU A 71 3.26 11.53 13.60
N ASN A 72 3.48 10.60 12.67
CA ASN A 72 4.70 10.49 11.91
C ASN A 72 4.70 11.59 10.86
N THR A 73 5.01 12.83 11.21
CA THR A 73 5.12 13.90 10.21
C THR A 73 6.49 13.84 9.52
N ARG A 74 6.55 14.31 8.27
CA ARG A 74 7.80 14.41 7.50
C ARG A 74 8.88 15.18 8.25
N ALA A 75 8.51 16.25 8.95
CA ALA A 75 9.45 17.08 9.72
C ALA A 75 10.02 16.38 10.97
N ARG A 76 9.24 15.52 11.64
CA ARG A 76 9.64 14.87 12.90
C ARG A 76 10.43 13.59 12.66
N VAL A 77 9.95 12.74 11.75
CA VAL A 77 10.46 11.39 11.53
C VAL A 77 10.43 11.03 10.03
N PRO A 78 11.21 11.70 9.18
CA PRO A 78 11.06 11.67 7.71
C PRO A 78 11.04 10.27 7.11
N LEU A 79 11.98 9.40 7.51
CA LEU A 79 12.03 8.03 6.99
C LEU A 79 10.82 7.18 7.43
N ARG A 80 10.32 7.36 8.67
CA ARG A 80 9.13 6.64 9.14
C ARG A 80 7.86 7.15 8.46
N TRP A 81 7.76 8.46 8.25
CA TRP A 81 6.68 9.06 7.48
C TRP A 81 6.66 8.50 6.05
N ALA A 82 7.81 8.44 5.37
CA ALA A 82 7.89 7.92 4.02
C ALA A 82 7.55 6.42 3.93
N LEU A 83 7.98 5.63 4.92
CA LEU A 83 7.58 4.23 5.03
C LEU A 83 6.06 4.08 5.25
N ALA A 84 5.46 4.93 6.08
CA ALA A 84 4.02 4.93 6.29
C ALA A 84 3.25 5.34 5.03
N GLN A 85 3.76 6.30 4.25
CA GLN A 85 3.23 6.67 2.94
C GLN A 85 3.32 5.51 1.94
N MET A 86 4.44 4.80 1.86
CA MET A 86 4.58 3.62 1.01
C MET A 86 3.55 2.53 1.38
N ASN A 87 3.38 2.26 2.68
CA ASN A 87 2.42 1.24 3.13
C ASN A 87 0.98 1.66 2.89
N LEU A 88 0.65 2.94 3.07
CA LEU A 88 -0.63 3.52 2.67
C LEU A 88 -0.87 3.31 1.17
N GLY A 89 0.12 3.61 0.33
CA GLY A 89 0.08 3.38 -1.11
C GLY A 89 -0.20 1.92 -1.46
N ASN A 90 0.42 0.96 -0.77
CA ASN A 90 0.19 -0.48 -0.99
C ASN A 90 -1.27 -0.88 -0.69
N ALA A 91 -1.82 -0.40 0.42
CA ALA A 91 -3.20 -0.68 0.81
C ALA A 91 -4.20 -0.04 -0.18
N LEU A 92 -3.96 1.21 -0.57
CA LEU A 92 -4.78 1.94 -1.54
C LEU A 92 -4.72 1.32 -2.94
N ALA A 93 -3.54 0.88 -3.39
CA ALA A 93 -3.38 0.21 -4.68
C ALA A 93 -4.19 -1.09 -4.73
N THR A 94 -4.12 -1.91 -3.68
CA THR A 94 -4.89 -3.15 -3.58
C THR A 94 -6.39 -2.88 -3.55
N LEU A 95 -6.80 -1.85 -2.80
CA LEU A 95 -8.20 -1.43 -2.72
C LEU A 95 -8.72 -0.94 -4.08
N GLY A 96 -7.99 -0.04 -4.73
CA GLY A 96 -8.36 0.52 -6.04
C GLY A 96 -8.36 -0.51 -7.17
N ALA A 97 -7.55 -1.56 -7.08
CA ALA A 97 -7.63 -2.67 -8.04
C ALA A 97 -8.98 -3.40 -7.94
N ARG A 98 -9.55 -3.52 -6.73
CA ARG A 98 -10.82 -4.22 -6.45
C ARG A 98 -12.04 -3.35 -6.71
N GLU A 99 -11.94 -2.05 -6.48
CA GLU A 99 -13.04 -1.11 -6.69
C GLU A 99 -13.23 -0.77 -8.17
N GLY A 100 -14.41 -0.26 -8.53
CA GLY A 100 -14.72 0.14 -9.91
C GLY A 100 -14.06 1.46 -10.35
N GLY A 101 -13.82 2.37 -9.40
CA GLY A 101 -13.30 3.72 -9.68
C GLY A 101 -11.78 3.83 -9.62
N THR A 102 -11.26 4.96 -10.09
CA THR A 102 -9.81 5.27 -10.08
C THR A 102 -9.34 6.00 -8.82
N GLY A 103 -10.24 6.55 -8.00
CA GLY A 103 -9.88 7.43 -6.89
C GLY A 103 -8.86 6.83 -5.90
N LYS A 104 -8.97 5.54 -5.56
CA LYS A 104 -7.97 4.87 -4.69
C LYS A 104 -6.63 4.66 -5.36
N LEU A 105 -6.60 4.46 -6.67
CA LEU A 105 -5.36 4.38 -7.43
C LEU A 105 -4.68 5.77 -7.51
N GLU A 106 -5.46 6.85 -7.63
CA GLU A 106 -4.96 8.24 -7.59
C GLU A 106 -4.32 8.55 -6.24
N GLU A 107 -5.01 8.21 -5.15
CA GLU A 107 -4.46 8.34 -3.80
C GLU A 107 -3.19 7.49 -3.60
N ALA A 108 -3.13 6.29 -4.17
CA ALA A 108 -1.94 5.43 -4.10
C ALA A 108 -0.72 6.07 -4.79
N VAL A 109 -0.91 6.62 -6.00
CA VAL A 109 0.16 7.33 -6.72
C VAL A 109 0.68 8.51 -5.91
N LEU A 110 -0.22 9.30 -5.31
CA LEU A 110 0.17 10.42 -4.46
C LEU A 110 1.00 9.94 -3.25
N ALA A 111 0.55 8.89 -2.55
CA ALA A 111 1.26 8.35 -1.40
C ALA A 111 2.66 7.85 -1.77
N TYR A 112 2.82 7.13 -2.88
CA TYR A 112 4.14 6.71 -3.36
C TYR A 112 5.03 7.88 -3.75
N ARG A 113 4.50 8.90 -4.45
CA ARG A 113 5.25 10.11 -4.80
C ARG A 113 5.73 10.85 -3.54
N GLU A 114 4.92 10.92 -2.49
CA GLU A 114 5.34 11.46 -1.20
C GLU A 114 6.45 10.61 -0.56
N ALA A 115 6.34 9.28 -0.59
CA ALA A 115 7.37 8.38 -0.06
C ALA A 115 8.72 8.53 -0.79
N LEU A 116 8.69 8.76 -2.11
CA LEU A 116 9.89 8.98 -2.95
C LEU A 116 10.65 10.26 -2.61
N LYS A 117 10.03 11.24 -1.94
CA LYS A 117 10.73 12.46 -1.50
C LYS A 117 11.80 12.19 -0.45
N GLU A 118 11.68 11.11 0.32
CA GLU A 118 12.69 10.68 1.31
C GLU A 118 13.43 9.41 0.88
N ASN A 119 12.76 8.54 0.11
CA ASN A 119 13.37 7.35 -0.50
C ASN A 119 13.90 7.70 -1.89
N THR A 120 14.93 8.54 -1.95
CA THR A 120 15.55 8.91 -3.22
C THR A 120 16.43 7.79 -3.76
N ARG A 121 16.63 7.81 -5.07
CA ARG A 121 17.46 6.84 -5.79
C ARG A 121 18.90 6.81 -5.26
N GLU A 122 19.44 7.96 -4.90
CA GLU A 122 20.83 8.13 -4.47
C GLU A 122 21.04 7.65 -3.03
N ARG A 123 20.06 7.88 -2.15
CA ARG A 123 20.18 7.59 -0.72
C ARG A 123 19.72 6.18 -0.36
N LEU A 124 18.64 5.72 -0.99
CA LEU A 124 17.96 4.46 -0.69
C LEU A 124 17.53 3.77 -2.00
N PRO A 125 18.49 3.35 -2.86
CA PRO A 125 18.19 2.83 -4.20
C PRO A 125 17.25 1.63 -4.19
N LEU A 126 17.36 0.74 -3.19
CA LEU A 126 16.48 -0.43 -3.07
C LEU A 126 15.05 -0.03 -2.72
N GLN A 127 14.85 0.87 -1.76
CA GLN A 127 13.51 1.33 -1.37
C GLN A 127 12.87 2.16 -2.49
N TRP A 128 13.65 3.01 -3.15
CA TRP A 128 13.23 3.73 -4.34
C TRP A 128 12.74 2.75 -5.42
N ALA A 129 13.53 1.71 -5.74
CA ALA A 129 13.17 0.72 -6.74
C ALA A 129 11.88 -0.04 -6.37
N MET A 130 11.70 -0.41 -5.11
CA MET A 130 10.46 -1.05 -4.64
C MET A 130 9.23 -0.15 -4.83
N ILE A 131 9.35 1.15 -4.52
CA ILE A 131 8.24 2.10 -4.70
C ILE A 131 7.92 2.28 -6.19
N GLN A 132 8.95 2.34 -7.05
CA GLN A 132 8.77 2.41 -8.51
C GLN A 132 8.11 1.15 -9.08
N GLU A 133 8.49 -0.05 -8.63
CA GLU A 133 7.80 -1.28 -9.02
C GLU A 133 6.31 -1.22 -8.68
N ASN A 134 5.98 -0.72 -7.48
CA ASN A 134 4.60 -0.58 -7.05
C ASN A 134 3.83 0.48 -7.85
N LEU A 135 4.46 1.63 -8.16
CA LEU A 135 3.88 2.64 -9.05
C LEU A 135 3.54 2.05 -10.41
N ALA A 136 4.44 1.28 -11.02
CA ALA A 136 4.17 0.62 -12.30
C ALA A 136 2.97 -0.32 -12.24
N LEU A 137 2.75 -1.03 -11.12
CA LEU A 137 1.56 -1.86 -10.93
C LEU A 137 0.28 -1.02 -10.81
N VAL A 138 0.33 0.12 -10.10
CA VAL A 138 -0.82 1.05 -9.98
C VAL A 138 -1.19 1.62 -11.34
N TYR A 139 -0.21 2.06 -12.13
CA TYR A 139 -0.46 2.58 -13.47
C TYR A 139 -1.04 1.52 -14.42
N ARG A 140 -0.60 0.26 -14.32
CA ARG A 140 -1.26 -0.84 -15.05
C ARG A 140 -2.71 -1.04 -14.61
N ALA A 141 -2.99 -0.93 -13.31
CA ALA A 141 -4.36 -1.02 -12.80
C ALA A 141 -5.22 0.15 -13.33
N PHE A 142 -4.69 1.37 -13.36
CA PHE A 142 -5.34 2.54 -13.95
C PHE A 142 -5.71 2.31 -15.42
N PHE A 143 -4.74 1.87 -16.23
CA PHE A 143 -4.99 1.55 -17.63
C PHE A 143 -6.11 0.52 -17.78
N GLY A 144 -6.15 -0.50 -16.92
CA GLY A 144 -7.24 -1.48 -16.91
C GLY A 144 -8.63 -0.90 -16.58
N LYS A 145 -8.71 0.28 -15.95
CA LYS A 145 -9.97 0.95 -15.58
C LYS A 145 -10.41 1.99 -16.61
N ASP A 146 -9.49 2.80 -17.14
CA ASP A 146 -9.83 3.94 -18.00
C ASP A 146 -9.27 3.85 -19.43
N SER A 147 -8.44 2.82 -19.72
CA SER A 147 -7.78 2.60 -21.01
C SER A 147 -6.94 3.77 -21.53
N GLN A 148 -6.53 4.71 -20.66
CA GLN A 148 -5.71 5.85 -21.09
C GLN A 148 -4.26 5.42 -21.34
N PRO A 149 -3.71 5.58 -22.55
CA PRO A 149 -2.37 5.09 -22.91
C PRO A 149 -1.25 5.67 -22.04
N ARG A 150 -1.42 6.90 -21.55
CA ARG A 150 -0.46 7.58 -20.67
C ARG A 150 -0.06 6.75 -19.44
N HIS A 151 -0.96 5.92 -18.93
CA HIS A 151 -0.65 5.09 -17.76
C HIS A 151 0.35 3.99 -18.13
N LEU A 152 0.34 3.48 -19.37
CA LEU A 152 1.36 2.53 -19.80
C LEU A 152 2.71 3.23 -20.01
N ASP A 153 2.72 4.52 -20.35
CA ASP A 153 3.93 5.33 -20.42
C ASP A 153 4.55 5.51 -19.03
N ASP A 154 3.75 5.99 -18.07
CA ASP A 154 4.17 6.16 -16.68
C ASP A 154 4.64 4.82 -16.07
N ALA A 155 3.99 3.70 -16.41
CA ALA A 155 4.40 2.38 -15.95
C ALA A 155 5.74 1.92 -16.54
N LEU A 156 6.00 2.20 -17.83
CA LEU A 156 7.27 1.87 -18.48
C LEU A 156 8.41 2.71 -17.91
N GLU A 157 8.20 4.00 -17.70
CA GLU A 157 9.19 4.89 -17.09
C GLU A 157 9.63 4.39 -15.71
N ALA A 158 8.66 4.01 -14.86
CA ALA A 158 8.94 3.47 -13.54
C ALA A 158 9.76 2.17 -13.60
N VAL A 159 9.42 1.23 -14.50
CA VAL A 159 10.17 -0.04 -14.64
C VAL A 159 11.56 0.16 -15.24
N ASP A 160 11.71 1.10 -16.18
CA ASP A 160 13.01 1.38 -16.81
C ASP A 160 14.00 1.97 -15.80
N GLY A 161 13.52 2.84 -14.91
CA GLY A 161 14.31 3.33 -13.78
C GLY A 161 14.76 2.20 -12.83
N VAL A 162 13.87 1.28 -12.49
CA VAL A 162 14.18 0.10 -11.65
C VAL A 162 15.24 -0.81 -12.30
N LEU A 163 15.11 -1.06 -13.61
CA LEU A 163 16.05 -1.89 -14.36
C LEU A 163 17.46 -1.31 -14.36
N GLU A 164 17.60 0.01 -14.47
CA GLU A 164 18.90 0.66 -14.43
C GLU A 164 19.60 0.41 -13.08
N GLU A 165 18.87 0.49 -11.97
CA GLU A 165 19.42 0.21 -10.63
C GLU A 165 19.78 -1.26 -10.43
N PHE A 166 18.91 -2.19 -10.83
CA PHE A 166 19.20 -3.61 -10.70
C PHE A 166 20.39 -4.05 -11.56
N ARG A 167 20.58 -3.41 -12.72
CA ARG A 167 21.78 -3.62 -13.56
C ARG A 167 23.04 -3.11 -12.88
N LYS A 168 23.02 -1.91 -12.29
CA LYS A 168 24.16 -1.38 -11.50
C LYS A 168 24.53 -2.31 -10.35
N ALA A 169 23.53 -2.88 -9.67
CA ALA A 169 23.72 -3.80 -8.56
C ALA A 169 24.03 -5.25 -8.99
N ASN A 170 24.09 -5.54 -10.30
CA ASN A 170 24.23 -6.89 -10.85
C ASN A 170 23.23 -7.92 -10.28
N ALA A 171 22.01 -7.48 -10.03
CA ALA A 171 20.97 -8.23 -9.33
C ALA A 171 20.14 -9.08 -10.30
N ALA A 172 20.75 -10.11 -10.89
CA ALA A 172 20.21 -10.88 -12.03
C ALA A 172 18.74 -11.34 -11.88
N PHE A 173 18.36 -11.85 -10.70
CA PHE A 173 16.99 -12.27 -10.41
C PHE A 173 15.97 -11.12 -10.56
N TYR A 174 16.33 -9.94 -10.08
CA TYR A 174 15.47 -8.76 -10.10
C TYR A 174 15.42 -8.12 -11.49
N ILE A 175 16.52 -8.18 -12.24
CA ILE A 175 16.56 -7.75 -13.65
C ILE A 175 15.54 -8.55 -14.46
N ASP A 176 15.61 -9.88 -14.40
CA ASP A 176 14.73 -10.77 -15.16
C ASP A 176 13.23 -10.57 -14.81
N LYS A 177 12.92 -10.37 -13.52
CA LYS A 177 11.57 -10.01 -13.07
C LYS A 177 11.10 -8.69 -13.70
N ALA A 178 11.91 -7.63 -13.63
CA ALA A 178 11.55 -6.31 -14.15
C ALA A 178 11.47 -6.31 -15.69
N GLU A 179 12.31 -7.06 -16.39
CA GLU A 179 12.24 -7.21 -17.85
C GLU A 179 10.97 -7.93 -18.31
N ARG A 180 10.53 -8.97 -17.59
CA ARG A 180 9.22 -9.59 -17.83
C ARG A 180 8.08 -8.59 -17.66
N GLN A 181 8.10 -7.79 -16.59
CA GLN A 181 7.08 -6.78 -16.34
C GLN A 181 7.06 -5.74 -17.46
N ARG A 182 8.22 -5.22 -17.85
CA ARG A 182 8.38 -4.28 -18.96
C ARG A 182 7.82 -4.84 -20.26
N LYS A 183 8.18 -6.08 -20.61
CA LYS A 183 7.70 -6.76 -21.83
C LYS A 183 6.18 -6.86 -21.85
N ASN A 184 5.55 -7.18 -20.72
CA ASN A 184 4.09 -7.26 -20.60
C ASN A 184 3.42 -5.90 -20.80
N ILE A 185 3.97 -4.83 -20.21
CA ILE A 185 3.45 -3.46 -20.37
C ILE A 185 3.60 -2.99 -21.82
N ALA A 186 4.77 -3.17 -22.42
CA ALA A 186 5.03 -2.80 -23.81
C ALA A 186 4.14 -3.58 -24.79
N ALA A 187 3.86 -4.85 -24.50
CA ALA A 187 2.94 -5.66 -25.31
C ALA A 187 1.49 -5.16 -25.23
N ALA A 188 1.04 -4.70 -24.06
CA ALA A 188 -0.28 -4.06 -23.92
C ALA A 188 -0.34 -2.75 -24.72
N LYS A 189 0.71 -1.93 -24.65
CA LYS A 189 0.77 -0.65 -25.36
C LYS A 189 0.74 -0.82 -26.90
N ARG A 190 1.42 -1.83 -27.44
CA ARG A 190 1.43 -2.12 -28.89
C ARG A 190 0.07 -2.55 -29.45
N LYS A 191 -0.90 -2.90 -28.60
CA LYS A 191 -2.25 -3.32 -29.02
C LYS A 191 -3.26 -2.16 -29.08
N LEU A 192 -2.84 -0.96 -28.67
CA LEU A 192 -3.59 0.28 -28.80
C LEU A 192 -3.48 0.81 -30.24
#